data_AF-A0A6B3G928-F1
#
_entry.id   AF-A0A6B3G928-F1
#
_cell.length_a   1.000
_cell.length_b   1.000
_cell.length_c   1.000
_cell.angle_alpha   90.00
_cell.angle_beta   90.00
_cell.angle_gamma   90.00
#
_symmetry.space_group_name_H-M   'P 1'
#
loop_
_entity.id
_entity.type
_entity.pdbx_description
1 polymer ?
#
loop_
_entity_poly.entity_id
_entity_poly.type
_entity_poly.pdbx_seq_one_letter_code
_entity_poly.pdbx_strand_id
1 'polypeptide(L)'
;MTSSRLETPTHTTGAHRAHRRGTDAPAQRPPARYEPYLDGLFTYCLSVLCDHDAATEALGAVLAIADRQDTRGPAAEEERKSWLYALARWTCLRALTERRRGRQAHRRASGPVKPPRTAKASETRD
;
A
#
# COMPACT_ATOMS: atom_id res chain seq x y z
N MET A 1 35.18 47.19 11.04
CA MET A 1 33.89 47.90 10.85
C MET A 1 32.95 46.94 10.13
N THR A 2 32.20 46.08 10.83
CA THR A 2 30.85 46.28 11.38
C THR A 2 29.78 46.77 10.40
N SER A 3 28.81 45.86 10.20
CA SER A 3 27.37 46.03 9.98
C SER A 3 26.88 46.54 8.61
N SER A 4 26.18 45.71 7.83
CA SER A 4 24.75 45.30 7.97
C SER A 4 23.77 46.47 7.91
N ARG A 5 22.97 46.53 6.84
CA ARG A 5 21.51 46.69 6.98
C ARG A 5 20.75 45.99 5.86
N LEU A 6 19.87 45.11 6.34
CA LEU A 6 18.77 44.45 5.65
C LEU A 6 17.82 45.46 5.01
N GLU A 7 17.26 45.14 3.85
CA GLU A 7 15.84 45.40 3.64
C GLU A 7 15.22 44.43 2.61
N THR A 8 14.18 43.78 3.11
CA THR A 8 13.27 42.79 2.51
C THR A 8 12.16 43.47 1.71
N PRO A 9 11.69 42.87 0.61
CA PRO A 9 10.29 42.93 0.24
C PRO A 9 9.55 41.64 0.65
N THR A 10 8.68 41.80 1.64
CA THR A 10 7.65 40.86 2.09
C THR A 10 6.39 41.07 1.26
N HIS A 11 5.92 40.06 0.53
CA HIS A 11 4.51 39.73 0.17
C HIS A 11 4.50 38.86 -1.10
N THR A 12 3.64 37.88 -1.31
CA THR A 12 2.61 37.29 -0.47
C THR A 12 2.20 35.98 -1.13
N THR A 13 2.05 34.95 -0.29
CA THR A 13 1.13 33.81 -0.39
C THR A 13 0.42 33.61 -1.74
N GLY A 14 1.09 32.88 -2.63
CA GLY A 14 0.44 32.17 -3.73
C GLY A 14 0.01 30.80 -3.24
N ALA A 15 -1.30 30.66 -3.03
CA ALA A 15 -2.01 29.49 -2.53
C ALA A 15 -1.43 28.13 -2.98
N HIS A 16 -1.37 27.22 -2.00
CA HIS A 16 -1.20 25.79 -2.18
C HIS A 16 -2.02 25.27 -3.36
N ARG A 17 -1.36 25.06 -4.51
CA ARG A 17 -1.92 24.19 -5.54
C ARG A 17 -1.80 22.77 -5.00
N ALA A 18 -2.85 22.35 -4.29
CA ALA A 18 -3.10 20.95 -4.02
C ALA A 18 -3.10 20.25 -5.38
N HIS A 19 -1.99 19.59 -5.70
CA HIS A 19 -1.98 18.57 -6.73
C HIS A 19 -2.82 17.40 -6.19
N ARG A 20 -4.15 17.55 -6.24
CA ARG A 20 -5.02 16.39 -6.42
C ARG A 20 -4.60 15.79 -7.75
N ARG A 21 -3.65 14.87 -7.68
CA ARG A 21 -3.45 13.87 -8.71
C ARG A 21 -4.73 13.05 -8.69
N GLY A 22 -5.67 13.43 -9.56
CA GLY A 22 -6.83 12.61 -9.84
C GLY A 22 -6.32 11.22 -10.17
N THR A 23 -6.63 10.26 -9.31
CA THR A 23 -6.60 8.84 -9.63
C THR A 23 -7.77 8.54 -10.54
N ASP A 24 -7.81 9.20 -11.68
CA ASP A 24 -8.63 8.82 -12.83
C ASP A 24 -7.65 8.48 -13.95
N ALA A 25 -6.75 7.54 -13.67
CA ALA A 25 -6.25 6.72 -14.76
C ALA A 25 -7.50 6.02 -15.29
N PRO A 26 -7.89 6.21 -16.57
CA PRO A 26 -9.02 5.49 -17.12
C PRO A 26 -8.75 4.03 -16.82
N ALA A 27 -9.70 3.37 -16.14
CA ALA A 27 -9.66 1.95 -15.92
C ALA A 27 -9.45 1.33 -17.30
N GLN A 28 -8.19 1.00 -17.63
CA GLN A 28 -7.85 0.37 -18.87
C GLN A 28 -8.62 -0.92 -18.80
N ARG A 29 -9.68 -0.99 -19.61
CA ARG A 29 -10.51 -2.16 -19.71
C ARG A 29 -9.55 -3.33 -19.84
N PRO A 30 -9.56 -4.31 -18.92
CA PRO A 30 -8.67 -5.44 -19.01
C PRO A 30 -8.79 -5.95 -20.44
N PRO A 31 -7.68 -6.01 -21.19
CA PRO A 31 -7.75 -6.37 -22.59
C PRO A 31 -8.51 -7.70 -22.69
N ALA A 32 -9.41 -7.80 -23.66
CA ALA A 32 -10.45 -8.85 -23.73
C ALA A 32 -9.91 -10.28 -23.54
N ARG A 33 -8.61 -10.48 -23.77
CA ARG A 33 -7.83 -11.70 -23.50
C ARG A 33 -7.82 -12.19 -22.05
N TYR A 34 -8.14 -11.37 -21.05
CA TYR A 34 -8.15 -11.81 -19.65
C TYR A 34 -9.55 -12.08 -19.09
N GLU A 35 -10.62 -11.59 -19.75
CA GLU A 35 -12.00 -11.75 -19.30
C GLU A 35 -12.37 -13.19 -18.91
N PRO A 36 -12.00 -14.24 -19.68
CA PRO A 36 -12.36 -15.61 -19.34
C PRO A 36 -11.77 -16.13 -18.02
N TYR A 37 -10.69 -15.51 -17.53
CA TYR A 37 -9.99 -15.96 -16.32
C TYR A 37 -10.33 -15.12 -15.08
N LEU A 38 -11.01 -13.98 -15.23
CA LEU A 38 -11.26 -13.05 -14.13
C LEU A 38 -12.04 -13.70 -13.00
N ASP A 39 -13.12 -14.42 -13.33
CA ASP A 39 -13.98 -15.08 -12.34
C ASP A 39 -13.23 -16.16 -11.56
N GLY A 40 -12.42 -16.96 -12.26
CA GLY A 40 -11.58 -18.00 -11.65
C GLY A 40 -10.45 -17.44 -10.78
N LEU A 41 -9.82 -16.33 -11.20
CA LEU A 41 -8.79 -15.65 -10.42
C LEU A 41 -9.38 -14.97 -9.18
N PHE A 42 -10.54 -14.32 -9.33
CA PHE A 42 -11.26 -13.72 -8.21
C PHE A 42 -11.66 -14.77 -7.18
N THR A 43 -12.27 -15.88 -7.63
CA THR A 43 -12.68 -16.99 -6.77
C THR A 43 -11.50 -17.60 -6.02
N TYR A 44 -10.36 -17.75 -6.69
CA TYR A 44 -9.12 -18.19 -6.04
C TYR A 44 -8.64 -17.20 -4.97
N CYS A 45 -8.58 -15.90 -5.29
CA CYS A 45 -8.18 -14.87 -4.34
C CYS A 45 -9.11 -14.81 -3.13
N LEU A 46 -10.43 -14.91 -3.35
CA LEU A 46 -11.43 -14.95 -2.30
C LEU A 46 -11.25 -16.18 -1.40
N SER A 47 -10.97 -17.34 -1.99
CA SER A 47 -10.75 -18.58 -1.22
C SER A 47 -9.50 -18.52 -0.34
N VAL A 48 -8.45 -17.81 -0.76
CA VAL A 48 -7.19 -17.70 -0.02
C VAL A 48 -7.22 -16.58 1.02
N LEU A 49 -7.85 -15.46 0.70
CA LEU A 49 -7.85 -14.26 1.55
C LEU A 49 -9.07 -14.18 2.47
N CYS A 50 -10.16 -14.90 2.13
CA CYS A 50 -11.45 -14.92 2.83
C CYS A 50 -12.03 -13.52 3.08
N ASP A 51 -11.76 -12.58 2.19
CA ASP A 51 -12.06 -11.17 2.33
C ASP A 51 -12.26 -10.58 0.94
N HIS A 52 -13.45 -10.01 0.71
CA HIS A 52 -13.85 -9.53 -0.60
C HIS A 52 -13.04 -8.33 -1.07
N ASP A 53 -12.78 -7.37 -0.18
CA ASP A 53 -12.04 -6.16 -0.51
C ASP A 53 -10.58 -6.50 -0.80
N ALA A 54 -9.98 -7.37 0.03
CA ALA A 54 -8.61 -7.81 -0.22
C ALA A 54 -8.49 -8.70 -1.46
N ALA A 55 -9.51 -9.50 -1.80
CA ALA A 55 -9.54 -10.24 -3.05
C ALA A 55 -9.61 -9.29 -4.26
N THR A 56 -10.41 -8.22 -4.16
CA THR A 56 -10.53 -7.19 -5.21
C THR A 56 -9.21 -6.44 -5.41
N GLU A 57 -8.58 -5.99 -4.33
CA GLU A 57 -7.25 -5.35 -4.36
C GLU A 57 -6.18 -6.28 -4.93
N ALA A 58 -6.17 -7.55 -4.52
CA ALA A 58 -5.23 -8.54 -5.03
C ALA A 58 -5.44 -8.81 -6.53
N LEU A 59 -6.68 -8.91 -6.99
CA LEU A 59 -7.00 -9.08 -8.40
C LEU A 59 -6.59 -7.86 -9.23
N GLY A 60 -6.85 -6.65 -8.73
CA GLY A 60 -6.38 -5.40 -9.35
C GLY A 60 -4.85 -5.37 -9.49
N ALA A 61 -4.12 -5.82 -8.47
CA ALA A 61 -2.67 -5.94 -8.53
C ALA A 61 -2.18 -6.98 -9.55
N VAL A 62 -2.85 -8.13 -9.67
CA VAL A 62 -2.53 -9.15 -10.70
C VAL A 62 -2.67 -8.54 -12.09
N LEU A 63 -3.79 -7.87 -12.36
CA LEU A 63 -4.05 -7.27 -13.67
C LEU A 63 -3.08 -6.13 -13.99
N ALA A 64 -2.75 -5.28 -13.01
CA ALA A 64 -1.78 -4.21 -13.20
C ALA A 64 -0.37 -4.74 -13.53
N ILE A 65 0.00 -5.89 -13.00
CA ILE A 65 1.27 -6.56 -13.33
C ILE A 65 1.18 -7.22 -14.70
N ALA A 66 0.05 -7.88 -14.99
CA ALA A 66 -0.17 -8.54 -16.26
C ALA A 66 -0.12 -7.54 -17.42
N ASP A 67 -0.75 -6.38 -17.26
CA ASP A 67 -0.75 -5.29 -18.24
C ASP A 67 0.66 -4.74 -18.50
N ARG A 68 1.44 -4.50 -17.43
CA ARG A 68 2.86 -4.09 -17.56
C ARG A 68 3.73 -5.12 -18.27
N GLN A 69 3.36 -6.39 -18.20
CA GLN A 69 4.11 -7.48 -18.81
C GLN A 69 3.49 -7.96 -20.13
N ASP A 70 2.48 -7.27 -20.67
CA ASP A 70 1.80 -7.69 -21.88
C ASP A 70 2.75 -7.87 -23.08
N THR A 71 3.75 -6.98 -23.20
CA THR A 71 4.75 -7.05 -24.28
C THR A 71 5.78 -8.17 -24.11
N ARG A 72 5.86 -8.80 -22.93
CA ARG A 72 6.81 -9.88 -22.60
C ARG A 72 6.11 -11.18 -22.19
N GLY A 73 4.78 -11.20 -22.21
CA GLY A 73 3.99 -12.30 -21.68
C GLY A 73 3.99 -13.51 -22.62
N PRO A 74 3.71 -14.71 -22.09
CA PRO A 74 3.55 -15.91 -22.91
C PRO A 74 2.45 -15.74 -23.96
N ALA A 75 2.76 -16.19 -25.18
CA ALA A 75 1.88 -16.09 -26.34
C ALA A 75 0.78 -17.17 -26.33
N ALA A 76 1.08 -18.36 -25.81
CA ALA A 76 0.14 -19.47 -25.69
C ALA A 76 -0.88 -19.23 -24.57
N GLU A 77 -2.11 -19.67 -24.80
CA GLU A 77 -3.25 -19.43 -23.92
C GLU A 77 -3.11 -20.20 -22.59
N GLU A 78 -2.68 -21.46 -22.64
CA GLU A 78 -2.48 -22.32 -21.49
C GLU A 78 -1.34 -21.84 -20.57
N GLU A 79 -0.25 -21.38 -21.18
CA GLU A 79 0.89 -20.80 -20.46
C GLU A 79 0.49 -19.48 -19.80
N ARG A 80 -0.32 -18.66 -20.49
CA ARG A 80 -0.85 -17.41 -19.94
C ARG A 80 -1.77 -17.65 -18.75
N LYS A 81 -2.67 -18.63 -18.82
CA LYS A 81 -3.50 -19.02 -17.69
C LYS A 81 -2.64 -19.44 -16.50
N SER A 82 -1.66 -20.31 -16.72
CA SER A 82 -0.75 -20.80 -15.67
C SER A 82 0.04 -19.65 -15.04
N TRP A 83 0.52 -18.72 -15.85
CA TRP A 83 1.23 -17.53 -15.40
C TRP A 83 0.34 -16.57 -14.59
N LEU A 84 -0.91 -16.35 -15.00
CA LEU A 84 -1.87 -15.54 -14.24
C LEU A 84 -2.18 -16.14 -12.86
N TYR A 85 -2.35 -17.46 -12.76
CA TYR A 85 -2.53 -18.13 -11.47
C TYR A 85 -1.28 -18.06 -10.59
N ALA A 86 -0.07 -18.11 -11.19
CA ALA A 86 1.17 -17.90 -10.44
C ALA A 86 1.25 -16.46 -9.88
N LEU A 87 0.87 -15.45 -10.66
CA LEU A 87 0.77 -14.07 -10.20
C LEU A 87 -0.26 -13.91 -9.08
N ALA A 88 -1.45 -14.50 -9.23
CA ALA A 88 -2.49 -14.47 -8.19
C ALA A 88 -2.03 -15.11 -6.88
N ARG A 89 -1.31 -16.24 -6.94
CA ARG A 89 -0.70 -16.83 -5.75
C ARG A 89 0.30 -15.89 -5.10
N TRP A 90 1.17 -15.26 -5.90
CA TRP A 90 2.16 -14.31 -5.39
C TRP A 90 1.51 -13.08 -4.74
N THR A 91 0.47 -12.48 -5.34
CA THR A 91 -0.22 -11.31 -4.77
C THR A 91 -0.95 -11.68 -3.48
N CYS A 92 -1.63 -12.83 -3.43
CA CYS A 92 -2.30 -13.30 -2.22
C CYS A 92 -1.31 -13.51 -1.07
N LEU A 93 -0.17 -14.17 -1.34
CA LEU A 93 0.87 -14.39 -0.33
C LEU A 93 1.42 -13.06 0.19
N ARG A 94 1.66 -12.10 -0.69
CA ARG A 94 2.14 -10.77 -0.31
C ARG A 94 1.11 -10.04 0.58
N ALA A 95 -0.17 -10.05 0.21
CA ALA A 95 -1.23 -9.48 1.03
C ALA A 95 -1.29 -10.11 2.44
N LEU A 96 -1.13 -11.43 2.55
CA LEU A 96 -1.05 -12.13 3.84
C LEU A 96 0.20 -11.74 4.65
N THR A 97 1.33 -11.47 3.99
CA THR A 97 2.55 -10.99 4.68
C THR A 97 2.40 -9.57 5.20
N GLU A 98 1.79 -8.66 4.44
CA GLU A 98 1.56 -7.28 4.89
C GLU A 98 0.55 -7.22 6.05
N ARG A 99 -0.53 -8.03 5.98
CA ARG A 99 -1.46 -8.21 7.12
C ARG A 99 -0.74 -8.71 8.37
N ARG A 100 0.20 -9.66 8.22
CA ARG A 100 1.01 -10.16 9.35
C ARG A 100 1.91 -9.07 9.93
N ARG A 101 2.58 -8.28 9.09
CA ARG A 101 3.44 -7.16 9.52
C ARG A 101 2.64 -6.08 10.24
N GLY A 102 1.49 -5.67 9.71
CA GLY A 102 0.61 -4.69 10.36
C GLY A 102 0.14 -5.13 11.76
N ARG A 103 -0.26 -6.40 11.90
CA ARG A 103 -0.62 -6.97 13.21
C ARG A 103 0.55 -7.02 14.19
N GLN A 104 1.76 -7.35 13.72
CA GLN A 104 2.96 -7.34 14.57
C GLN A 104 3.35 -5.92 15.00
N ALA A 105 3.22 -4.92 14.13
CA ALA A 105 3.48 -3.53 14.45
C ALA A 105 2.50 -3.00 15.52
N HIS A 106 1.21 -3.29 15.39
CA HIS A 106 0.20 -2.94 16.41
C HIS A 106 0.48 -3.63 17.76
N ARG A 107 0.87 -4.91 17.76
CA ARG A 107 1.24 -5.61 19.00
C ARG A 107 2.47 -5.03 19.70
N ARG A 108 3.46 -4.53 18.94
CA ARG A 108 4.67 -3.90 19.52
C ARG A 108 4.40 -2.51 20.08
N ALA A 109 3.46 -1.76 19.48
CA ALA A 109 3.08 -0.43 19.97
C ALA A 109 2.30 -0.46 21.29
N SER A 110 1.61 -1.57 21.60
CA SER A 110 0.85 -1.75 22.85
C SER A 110 1.64 -2.32 24.03
N GLY A 111 2.98 -2.34 23.98
CA GLY A 111 3.79 -2.67 25.16
C GLY A 111 3.50 -1.71 26.32
N PRO A 112 3.37 -2.18 27.58
CA PRO A 112 2.89 -1.36 28.68
C PRO A 112 3.84 -0.17 28.87
N VAL A 113 3.35 1.04 28.63
CA VAL A 113 3.99 2.28 29.08
C VAL A 113 4.06 2.19 30.59
N LYS A 114 5.24 1.83 31.10
CA LYS A 114 5.52 1.83 32.53
C LYS A 114 5.37 3.29 32.98
N PRO A 115 4.43 3.62 33.89
CA PRO A 115 4.28 4.99 34.33
C PRO A 115 5.61 5.45 34.96
N PRO A 116 6.03 6.70 34.72
CA PRO A 116 7.23 7.21 35.34
C PRO A 116 7.03 7.13 36.86
N ARG A 117 7.86 6.32 37.51
CA ARG A 117 7.99 6.33 38.98
C ARG A 117 8.42 7.74 39.34
N THR A 118 7.51 8.54 39.88
CA THR A 118 7.84 9.78 40.56
C THR A 118 8.70 9.43 41.76
N ALA A 119 10.01 9.49 41.56
CA ALA A 119 10.96 9.57 42.66
C ALA A 119 10.77 10.95 43.31
N LYS A 120 9.96 11.01 44.35
CA LYS A 120 10.19 11.97 45.43
C LYS A 120 10.95 11.23 46.51
N ALA A 121 12.27 11.20 46.35
CA ALA A 121 13.17 10.96 47.45
C ALA A 121 13.27 12.26 48.26
N SER A 122 13.14 12.07 49.58
CA SER A 122 13.76 12.85 50.65
C SER A 122 13.51 14.35 50.71
N GLU A 123 12.77 14.77 51.73
CA GLU A 123 13.26 15.84 52.59
C GLU A 123 13.09 15.42 54.07
N THR A 124 14.23 15.06 54.65
CA THR A 124 14.52 14.94 56.08
C THR A 124 14.48 16.31 56.76
N ARG A 125 13.83 16.45 57.92
CA ARG A 125 14.49 16.84 59.20
C ARG A 125 13.50 16.93 60.37
N ASP A 126 14.04 16.53 61.53
CA ASP A 126 13.71 16.83 62.94
C ASP A 126 12.33 17.39 63.33
#